data_AF-A0A3S3J6U6-F1
#
_entry.id   AF-A0A3S3J6U6-F1
#
_cell.length_a   1.000
_cell.length_b   1.000
_cell.length_c   1.000
_cell.angle_alpha   90.00
_cell.angle_beta   90.00
_cell.angle_gamma   90.00
#
_symmetry.space_group_name_H-M   'P 1'
#
loop_
_entity.id
_entity.type
_entity.pdbx_description
1 polymer ?
#
loop_
_entity_poly.entity_id
_entity_poly.type
_entity_poly.pdbx_seq_one_letter_code
_entity_poly.pdbx_strand_id
1 'polypeptide(L)'
;MSLAVICLVGLAATATALFPTSASAQQLRRCANEGGICRLPYPTEVVYGARGRMTSRFFDRRAVPCSNRVFGDPAPGREKACYFVARAGDYGGDDNYGGDYGSRPDSGEWVACAREGDFCDFRGRAMVRYGARGRYTQDVFRNGVDCSNEAFGDDPAPGAHKRCYIRQ
;
A
#
# COMPACT_ATOMS: atom_id res chain seq x y z
N MET A 1 -66.79 -24.59 -19.72
CA MET A 1 -65.88 -25.35 -18.85
C MET A 1 -64.47 -25.11 -19.38
N SER A 2 -63.69 -24.29 -18.67
CA SER A 2 -62.42 -23.71 -19.15
C SER A 2 -61.34 -24.75 -19.42
N LEU A 3 -60.62 -24.52 -20.51
CA LEU A 3 -59.46 -25.25 -20.98
C LEU A 3 -58.23 -25.05 -20.08
N ALA A 4 -57.41 -26.09 -20.06
CA ALA A 4 -56.26 -26.33 -19.21
C ALA A 4 -55.11 -25.32 -19.41
N VAL A 5 -54.46 -25.03 -18.28
CA VAL A 5 -53.21 -24.28 -18.16
C VAL A 5 -52.05 -25.14 -18.67
N ILE A 6 -51.36 -24.68 -19.72
CA ILE A 6 -50.05 -25.19 -20.14
C ILE A 6 -49.04 -24.07 -19.88
N CYS A 7 -48.35 -24.18 -18.74
CA CYS A 7 -47.04 -23.57 -18.52
C CYS A 7 -45.99 -24.41 -19.22
N LEU A 8 -45.00 -23.79 -19.90
CA LEU A 8 -43.66 -24.28 -20.32
C LEU A 8 -43.27 -23.42 -21.56
N VAL A 9 -42.16 -22.72 -21.71
CA VAL A 9 -40.91 -22.56 -20.96
C VAL A 9 -40.38 -21.17 -21.37
N GLY A 10 -40.28 -20.23 -20.44
CA GLY A 10 -39.48 -19.02 -20.68
C GLY A 10 -38.04 -19.34 -20.34
N LEU A 11 -37.17 -19.56 -21.33
CA LEU A 11 -35.72 -19.57 -21.12
C LEU A 11 -35.28 -18.17 -20.69
N ALA A 12 -35.32 -17.90 -19.40
CA ALA A 12 -34.60 -16.77 -18.83
C ALA A 12 -33.11 -17.13 -18.83
N ALA A 13 -32.38 -16.67 -19.85
CA ALA A 13 -30.93 -16.66 -19.83
C ALA A 13 -30.50 -15.78 -18.65
N THR A 14 -30.13 -16.42 -17.53
CA THR A 14 -29.51 -15.72 -16.40
C THR A 14 -28.13 -15.28 -16.87
N ALA A 15 -28.05 -14.07 -17.42
CA ALA A 15 -26.78 -13.40 -17.62
C ALA A 15 -26.18 -13.16 -16.23
N THR A 16 -25.32 -14.06 -15.80
CA THR A 16 -24.43 -13.85 -14.66
C THR A 16 -23.53 -12.69 -15.03
N ALA A 17 -23.92 -11.49 -14.58
CA ALA A 17 -23.08 -10.31 -14.63
C ALA A 17 -21.83 -10.61 -13.79
N LEU A 18 -20.74 -10.98 -14.46
CA LEU A 18 -19.41 -10.93 -13.89
C LEU A 18 -19.09 -9.45 -13.70
N PHE A 19 -19.44 -8.92 -12.52
CA PHE A 19 -18.98 -7.60 -12.12
C PHE A 19 -17.44 -7.63 -12.16
N PRO A 20 -16.78 -6.77 -12.96
CA PRO A 20 -15.34 -6.65 -12.87
C PRO A 20 -15.03 -6.21 -11.43
N THR A 21 -14.27 -7.03 -10.70
CA THR A 21 -13.69 -6.63 -9.43
C THR A 21 -12.93 -5.34 -9.70
N SER A 22 -13.41 -4.24 -9.14
CA SER A 22 -12.77 -2.94 -9.29
C SER A 22 -11.39 -3.08 -8.67
N ALA A 23 -10.36 -3.26 -9.50
CA ALA A 23 -8.99 -3.17 -9.07
C ALA A 23 -8.82 -1.71 -8.61
N SER A 24 -8.82 -1.51 -7.28
CA SER A 24 -8.53 -0.22 -6.68
C SER A 24 -7.12 0.17 -7.08
N ALA A 25 -6.98 0.88 -8.20
CA ALA A 25 -5.76 1.56 -8.57
C ALA A 25 -5.47 2.53 -7.42
N GLN A 26 -4.36 2.30 -6.72
CA GLN A 26 -3.89 3.24 -5.70
C GLN A 26 -3.82 4.63 -6.34
N GLN A 27 -4.45 5.62 -5.73
CA GLN A 27 -4.40 6.98 -6.24
C GLN A 27 -2.99 7.54 -5.99
N LEU A 28 -2.14 7.45 -7.00
CA LEU A 28 -0.79 8.01 -6.97
C LEU A 28 -0.87 9.51 -7.24
N ARG A 29 -0.47 10.32 -6.26
CA ARG A 29 -0.38 11.77 -6.42
C ARG A 29 1.08 12.17 -6.57
N ARG A 30 1.40 12.83 -7.68
CA ARG A 30 2.74 13.36 -7.93
C ARG A 30 3.09 14.40 -6.87
N CYS A 31 4.31 14.37 -6.35
CA CYS A 31 4.79 15.31 -5.33
C CYS A 31 6.12 15.98 -5.65
N ALA A 32 6.97 15.37 -6.49
CA ALA A 32 8.27 15.96 -6.86
C ALA A 32 8.79 15.40 -8.18
N ASN A 33 9.57 16.22 -8.90
CA ASN A 33 10.45 15.76 -9.97
C ASN A 33 11.70 15.09 -9.37
N GLU A 34 12.42 14.29 -10.16
CA GLU A 34 13.75 13.78 -9.79
C GLU A 34 14.68 14.93 -9.37
N GLY A 35 15.36 14.74 -8.23
CA GLY A 35 16.16 15.76 -7.55
C GLY A 35 15.40 16.65 -6.56
N GLY A 36 14.07 16.67 -6.62
CA GLY A 36 13.23 17.45 -5.71
C GLY A 36 13.01 16.81 -4.33
N ILE A 37 12.25 17.49 -3.47
CA ILE A 37 11.79 16.94 -2.19
C ILE A 37 10.29 16.71 -2.24
N CYS A 38 9.88 15.45 -2.08
CA CYS A 38 8.49 15.07 -1.88
C CYS A 38 8.11 15.36 -0.42
N ARG A 39 7.12 16.24 -0.21
CA ARG A 39 6.55 16.53 1.11
C ARG A 39 5.33 15.65 1.32
N LEU A 40 5.34 14.80 2.35
CA LEU A 40 4.31 13.79 2.56
C LEU A 40 3.28 14.21 3.60
N PRO A 41 2.00 14.44 3.26
CA PRO A 41 1.01 14.94 4.23
C PRO A 41 0.83 14.03 5.45
N TYR A 42 1.19 12.76 5.33
CA TYR A 42 1.20 11.76 6.39
C TYR A 42 2.22 10.67 6.03
N PRO A 43 2.62 9.81 6.98
CA PRO A 43 3.41 8.62 6.68
C PRO A 43 2.74 7.75 5.60
N THR A 44 3.38 7.63 4.45
CA THR A 44 2.83 6.91 3.30
C THR A 44 3.96 6.35 2.42
N GLU A 45 3.58 5.48 1.50
CA GLU A 45 4.47 4.97 0.48
C GLU A 45 4.71 6.03 -0.59
N VAL A 46 5.99 6.18 -0.94
CA VAL A 46 6.45 6.98 -2.07
C VAL A 46 6.92 6.04 -3.16
N VAL A 47 6.38 6.25 -4.35
CA VAL A 47 6.71 5.55 -5.58
C VAL A 47 7.59 6.47 -6.42
N TYR A 48 8.72 5.97 -6.89
CA TYR A 48 9.69 6.66 -7.71
C TYR A 48 9.87 5.92 -9.04
N GLY A 49 9.82 6.62 -10.17
CA GLY A 49 10.07 6.01 -11.46
C GLY A 49 9.50 6.75 -12.65
N ALA A 50 9.52 6.09 -13.81
CA ALA A 50 9.08 6.64 -15.09
C ALA A 50 8.52 5.56 -16.01
N ARG A 51 7.48 5.90 -16.77
CA ARG A 51 6.91 5.09 -17.86
C ARG A 51 6.68 3.60 -17.47
N GLY A 52 6.08 3.39 -16.31
CA GLY A 52 5.76 2.04 -15.80
C GLY A 52 6.92 1.30 -15.12
N ARG A 53 8.15 1.81 -15.19
CA ARG A 53 9.28 1.30 -14.41
C ARG A 53 9.37 2.06 -13.10
N MET A 54 8.82 1.47 -12.03
CA MET A 54 8.67 2.10 -10.72
C MET A 54 9.31 1.25 -9.62
N THR A 55 9.79 1.91 -8.58
CA THR A 55 10.16 1.33 -7.28
C THR A 55 9.42 2.11 -6.20
N SER A 56 9.21 1.52 -5.02
CA SER A 56 8.52 2.21 -3.95
C SER A 56 9.12 1.90 -2.59
N ARG A 57 8.94 2.84 -1.66
CA ARG A 57 9.37 2.72 -0.26
C ARG A 57 8.43 3.49 0.64
N PHE A 58 8.22 2.99 1.85
CA PHE A 58 7.47 3.71 2.88
C PHE A 58 8.35 4.74 3.59
N PHE A 59 7.76 5.88 3.94
CA PHE A 59 8.41 6.90 4.75
C PHE A 59 7.49 7.41 5.83
N ASP A 60 8.02 7.52 7.04
CA ASP A 60 7.38 8.09 8.22
C ASP A 60 7.75 9.56 8.48
N ARG A 61 8.58 10.13 7.60
CA ARG A 61 9.06 11.52 7.68
C ARG A 61 8.43 12.42 6.63
N ARG A 62 8.31 13.71 6.98
CA ARG A 62 7.77 14.79 6.12
C ARG A 62 8.45 14.89 4.77
N ALA A 63 9.78 14.88 4.76
CA ALA A 63 10.58 15.24 3.61
C ALA A 63 11.33 14.02 3.09
N VAL A 64 11.03 13.65 1.84
CA VAL A 64 11.68 12.53 1.16
C VAL A 64 12.41 13.06 -0.08
N PRO A 65 13.75 12.94 -0.15
CA PRO A 65 14.48 13.27 -1.36
C PRO A 65 14.08 12.34 -2.50
N CYS A 66 13.59 12.91 -3.59
CA CYS A 66 13.16 12.17 -4.76
C CYS A 66 14.35 11.85 -5.67
N SER A 67 15.10 10.78 -5.35
CA SER A 67 16.38 10.53 -6.03
C SER A 67 16.78 9.06 -6.06
N ASN A 68 17.68 8.74 -7.01
CA ASN A 68 18.31 7.43 -7.13
C ASN A 68 19.02 6.97 -5.85
N ARG A 69 19.52 7.91 -5.02
CA ARG A 69 20.16 7.57 -3.74
C ARG A 69 19.20 6.95 -2.73
N VAL A 70 17.93 7.37 -2.75
CA VAL A 70 16.91 6.91 -1.78
C VAL A 70 16.23 5.62 -2.26
N PHE A 71 16.02 5.51 -3.58
CA PHE A 71 15.15 4.49 -4.18
C PHE A 71 15.87 3.49 -5.09
N GLY A 72 17.11 3.74 -5.49
CA GLY A 72 17.75 3.11 -6.65
C GLY A 72 17.27 3.74 -7.97
N ASP A 73 17.81 3.28 -9.10
CA ASP A 73 17.36 3.74 -10.43
C ASP A 73 16.48 2.67 -11.12
N PRO A 74 15.14 2.79 -11.01
CA PRO A 74 14.24 1.86 -11.68
C PRO A 74 14.17 2.07 -13.19
N ALA A 75 14.54 3.24 -13.70
CA ALA A 75 14.38 3.63 -15.10
C ALA A 75 15.61 4.42 -15.61
N PRO A 76 16.74 3.74 -15.87
CA PRO A 76 17.97 4.39 -16.33
C PRO A 76 17.77 5.19 -17.62
N GLY A 77 18.37 6.38 -17.68
CA GLY A 77 18.28 7.28 -18.85
C GLY A 77 16.90 7.94 -19.05
N ARG A 78 16.00 7.84 -18.07
CA ARG A 78 14.69 8.50 -18.07
C ARG A 78 14.55 9.42 -16.87
N GLU A 79 13.91 10.57 -17.11
CA GLU A 79 13.47 11.47 -16.04
C GLU A 79 12.40 10.79 -15.21
N LYS A 80 12.66 10.67 -13.91
CA LYS A 80 11.75 10.05 -12.96
C LYS A 80 11.00 11.11 -12.16
N ALA A 81 9.95 10.68 -11.49
CA ALA A 81 9.22 11.52 -10.55
C ALA A 81 8.79 10.70 -9.35
N CYS A 82 8.53 11.40 -8.24
CA CYS A 82 7.96 10.81 -7.05
C CYS A 82 6.46 11.06 -7.00
N TYR A 83 5.77 10.03 -6.56
CA TYR A 83 4.35 10.00 -6.29
C TYR A 83 4.17 9.43 -4.89
N PHE A 84 3.16 9.86 -4.15
CA PHE A 84 2.76 9.15 -2.93
C PHE A 84 1.39 8.53 -3.10
N VAL A 85 1.14 7.47 -2.34
CA VAL A 85 -0.17 6.84 -2.29
C VAL A 85 -1.09 7.69 -1.42
N ALA A 86 -2.09 8.30 -2.06
CA ALA A 86 -3.13 9.03 -1.36
C ALA A 86 -4.13 8.05 -0.73
N ARG A 87 -4.63 8.38 0.47
CA ARG A 87 -5.74 7.70 1.13
C ARG A 87 -7.06 8.04 0.42
N ALA A 88 -7.98 7.07 0.32
CA ALA A 88 -9.30 7.30 -0.25
C ALA A 88 -10.06 8.34 0.58
N GLY A 89 -10.40 9.48 -0.03
CA GLY A 89 -11.06 10.62 0.63
C GLY A 89 -10.31 11.95 0.54
N ASP A 90 -9.04 11.95 0.12
CA ASP A 90 -8.23 13.18 -0.04
C ASP A 90 -8.30 13.71 -1.49
N TYR A 91 -9.52 13.87 -2.02
CA TYR A 91 -9.77 14.56 -3.28
C TYR A 91 -9.96 16.05 -3.01
N GLY A 92 -8.86 16.76 -2.81
CA GLY A 92 -8.83 18.21 -2.73
C GLY A 92 -7.52 18.72 -3.32
N GLY A 93 -7.56 19.11 -4.58
CA GLY A 93 -6.52 19.95 -5.15
C GLY A 93 -6.74 21.37 -4.66
N ASP A 94 -5.80 21.90 -3.89
CA ASP A 94 -5.41 23.30 -3.92
C ASP A 94 -4.02 23.42 -3.28
N ASP A 95 -3.20 24.24 -3.88
CA ASP A 95 -1.81 24.56 -3.60
C ASP A 95 -1.67 25.33 -2.28
N ASN A 96 -1.77 24.62 -1.15
CA ASN A 96 -1.28 25.13 0.12
C ASN A 96 -0.64 24.02 0.97
N TYR A 97 0.65 23.76 0.72
CA TYR A 97 1.47 22.86 1.55
C TYR A 97 1.84 23.50 2.91
N GLY A 98 0.83 24.01 3.61
CA GLY A 98 0.89 24.59 4.95
C GLY A 98 0.23 23.69 5.99
N GLY A 99 0.42 22.37 5.91
CA GLY A 99 -0.10 21.42 6.91
C GLY A 99 0.85 21.26 8.10
N ASP A 100 0.32 21.52 9.29
CA ASP A 100 0.88 21.28 10.62
C ASP A 100 1.28 19.80 10.80
N TYR A 101 2.57 19.54 11.07
CA TYR A 101 3.07 18.20 11.48
C TYR A 101 3.01 18.03 13.00
N GLY A 102 2.05 18.70 13.64
CA GLY A 102 2.01 18.93 15.08
C GLY A 102 0.93 18.15 15.82
N SER A 103 -0.10 17.66 15.13
CA SER A 103 -1.11 16.80 15.74
C SER A 103 -1.05 15.43 15.08
N ARG A 104 -0.67 14.40 15.83
CA ARG A 104 -0.76 12.99 15.39
C ARG A 104 -2.17 12.46 15.73
N PRO A 105 -3.05 12.23 14.75
CA PRO A 105 -4.10 11.22 14.90
C PRO A 105 -3.81 9.97 14.05
N ASP A 106 -2.64 9.87 13.41
CA ASP A 106 -2.29 8.79 12.47
C ASP A 106 -0.83 8.29 12.64
N SER A 107 -0.30 8.33 13.86
CA SER A 107 0.78 7.43 14.22
C SER A 107 0.19 6.06 14.50
N GLY A 108 -0.28 5.39 13.45
CA GLY A 108 -0.96 4.11 13.54
C GLY A 108 -0.33 3.19 14.58
N GLU A 109 -1.13 2.75 15.54
CA GLU A 109 -0.69 1.79 16.52
C GLU A 109 -0.23 0.52 15.79
N TRP A 110 0.90 -0.03 16.22
CA TRP A 110 1.39 -1.29 15.69
C TRP A 110 0.68 -2.43 16.38
N VAL A 111 -0.32 -2.99 15.70
CA VAL A 111 -1.12 -4.11 16.22
C VAL A 111 -0.47 -5.41 15.81
N ALA A 112 -0.16 -6.27 16.78
CA ALA A 112 0.40 -7.59 16.50
C ALA A 112 -0.59 -8.45 15.70
N CYS A 113 -0.11 -9.11 14.64
CA CYS A 113 -0.95 -9.96 13.78
C CYS A 113 -0.50 -11.43 13.74
N ALA A 114 0.80 -11.70 13.75
CA ALA A 114 1.33 -13.06 13.55
C ALA A 114 2.69 -13.22 14.23
N ARG A 115 2.98 -14.41 14.79
CA ARG A 115 4.33 -14.76 15.25
C ARG A 115 5.20 -15.14 14.05
N GLU A 116 6.52 -15.16 14.25
CA GLU A 116 7.45 -15.66 13.24
C GLU A 116 7.05 -17.08 12.78
N GLY A 117 6.89 -17.25 11.47
CA GLY A 117 6.40 -18.48 10.83
C GLY A 117 4.89 -18.57 10.60
N ASP A 118 4.09 -17.65 11.17
CA ASP A 118 2.64 -17.61 10.97
C ASP A 118 2.24 -16.60 9.87
N PHE A 119 1.02 -16.73 9.34
CA PHE A 119 0.45 -15.80 8.36
C PHE A 119 -0.23 -14.59 9.04
N CYS A 120 0.18 -13.39 8.67
CA CYS A 120 -0.44 -12.13 9.09
C CYS A 120 -1.56 -11.76 8.11
N ASP A 121 -2.81 -12.11 8.42
CA ASP A 121 -3.95 -11.79 7.55
C ASP A 121 -4.43 -10.34 7.73
N PHE A 122 -4.59 -9.64 6.60
CA PHE A 122 -5.24 -8.34 6.52
C PHE A 122 -5.75 -8.11 5.11
N ARG A 123 -6.76 -7.25 4.95
CA ARG A 123 -7.34 -6.94 3.63
C ARG A 123 -6.79 -5.63 3.10
N GLY A 124 -6.61 -5.56 1.77
CA GLY A 124 -6.12 -4.36 1.13
C GLY A 124 -4.61 -4.19 1.31
N ARG A 125 -4.14 -2.96 1.37
CA ARG A 125 -2.71 -2.65 1.55
C ARG A 125 -2.46 -2.28 2.99
N ALA A 126 -1.45 -2.88 3.59
CA ALA A 126 -1.05 -2.52 4.94
C ALA A 126 0.46 -2.44 5.07
N MET A 127 0.92 -1.53 5.91
CA MET A 127 2.30 -1.48 6.34
C MET A 127 2.49 -2.54 7.42
N VAL A 128 3.43 -3.44 7.21
CA VAL A 128 3.76 -4.49 8.16
C VAL A 128 5.20 -4.29 8.61
N ARG A 129 5.45 -4.42 9.91
CA ARG A 129 6.81 -4.54 10.45
C ARG A 129 7.02 -5.93 11.00
N TYR A 130 8.23 -6.45 10.83
CA TYR A 130 8.68 -7.73 11.33
C TYR A 130 9.93 -7.55 12.17
N GLY A 131 9.98 -8.16 13.35
CA GLY A 131 11.16 -8.06 14.22
C GLY A 131 10.88 -8.26 15.70
N ALA A 132 11.87 -7.92 16.52
CA ALA A 132 11.84 -8.08 17.97
C ALA A 132 12.80 -7.09 18.65
N ARG A 133 12.56 -6.82 19.95
CA ARG A 133 13.47 -6.04 20.82
C ARG A 133 13.89 -4.69 20.23
N GLY A 134 12.96 -3.99 19.59
CA GLY A 134 13.22 -2.67 18.98
C GLY A 134 13.90 -2.72 17.59
N ARG A 135 14.27 -3.90 17.09
CA ARG A 135 14.86 -4.07 15.76
C ARG A 135 13.79 -4.62 14.82
N TYR A 136 13.43 -3.83 13.80
CA TYR A 136 12.36 -4.15 12.87
C TYR A 136 12.75 -3.83 11.43
N THR A 137 12.38 -4.72 10.52
CA THR A 137 12.25 -4.41 9.09
C THR A 137 10.78 -4.17 8.76
N GLN A 138 10.51 -3.49 7.65
CA GLN A 138 9.26 -2.83 7.39
C GLN A 138 8.98 -2.82 5.89
N ASP A 139 7.81 -3.29 5.48
CA ASP A 139 7.39 -3.26 4.07
C ASP A 139 5.87 -3.18 3.92
N VAL A 140 5.40 -2.89 2.71
CA VAL A 140 3.98 -2.78 2.37
C VAL A 140 3.53 -4.03 1.63
N PHE A 141 2.58 -4.74 2.23
CA PHE A 141 2.02 -5.97 1.67
C PHE A 141 0.56 -5.78 1.26
N ARG A 142 0.05 -6.75 0.50
CA ARG A 142 -1.33 -6.78 0.01
C ARG A 142 -1.98 -8.10 0.37
N ASN A 143 -3.14 -8.04 1.01
CA ASN A 143 -3.95 -9.19 1.36
C ASN A 143 -3.21 -10.21 2.25
N GLY A 144 -2.40 -9.72 3.17
CA GLY A 144 -1.62 -10.53 4.10
C GLY A 144 -0.13 -10.68 3.74
N VAL A 145 0.62 -11.32 4.64
CA VAL A 145 2.05 -11.65 4.46
C VAL A 145 2.45 -12.80 5.39
N ASP A 146 3.33 -13.69 4.90
CA ASP A 146 4.02 -14.65 5.75
C ASP A 146 5.01 -13.93 6.68
N CYS A 147 4.91 -14.17 7.98
CA CYS A 147 5.76 -13.49 8.95
C CYS A 147 7.15 -14.14 9.02
N SER A 148 7.98 -13.98 7.99
CA SER A 148 9.28 -14.66 7.87
C SER A 148 10.42 -13.75 7.41
N ASN A 149 11.66 -14.23 7.57
CA ASN A 149 12.83 -13.54 7.03
C ASN A 149 12.77 -13.44 5.49
N GLU A 150 12.20 -14.43 4.79
CA GLU A 150 12.12 -14.41 3.33
C GLU A 150 11.17 -13.33 2.82
N ALA A 151 10.00 -13.18 3.45
CA ALA A 151 9.01 -12.19 3.06
C ALA A 151 9.54 -10.75 3.18
N PHE A 152 10.44 -10.50 4.12
CA PHE A 152 11.05 -9.19 4.36
C PHE A 152 12.49 -9.07 3.87
N GLY A 153 13.05 -10.14 3.29
CA GLY A 153 14.40 -10.18 2.69
C GLY A 153 15.58 -10.10 3.66
N ASP A 154 15.36 -10.09 4.99
CA ASP A 154 16.41 -10.00 6.02
C ASP A 154 15.92 -10.51 7.39
N ASP A 155 16.85 -10.85 8.29
CA ASP A 155 16.58 -11.08 9.71
C ASP A 155 16.97 -9.85 10.55
N PRO A 156 15.99 -8.99 10.93
CA PRO A 156 16.27 -7.78 11.69
C PRO A 156 16.70 -8.05 13.14
N ALA A 157 16.44 -9.24 13.68
CA ALA A 157 16.72 -9.58 15.08
C ALA A 157 17.17 -11.04 15.24
N PRO A 158 18.40 -11.39 14.81
CA PRO A 158 18.92 -12.75 14.88
C PRO A 158 18.93 -13.30 16.32
N GLY A 159 18.53 -14.57 16.48
CA GLY A 159 18.47 -15.24 17.77
C GLY A 159 17.32 -14.79 18.70
N ALA A 160 16.39 -13.97 18.20
CA ALA A 160 15.16 -13.59 18.91
C ALA A 160 13.92 -14.09 18.17
N HIS A 161 12.89 -14.46 18.92
CA HIS A 161 11.56 -14.74 18.36
C HIS A 161 10.93 -13.44 17.86
N LYS A 162 10.71 -13.36 16.55
CA LYS A 162 10.15 -12.17 15.90
C LYS A 162 8.62 -12.26 15.81
N ARG A 163 8.01 -11.12 15.51
CA ARG A 163 6.56 -10.98 15.35
C ARG A 163 6.25 -9.93 14.29
N CYS A 164 5.14 -10.11 13.60
CA CYS A 164 4.62 -9.15 12.65
C CYS A 164 3.57 -8.26 13.30
N TYR A 165 3.58 -7.00 12.89
CA TYR A 165 2.62 -6.00 13.33
C TYR A 165 2.15 -5.19 12.14
N ILE A 166 0.85 -4.90 12.09
CA ILE A 166 0.25 -4.03 11.10
C ILE A 166 0.11 -2.63 11.68
N ARG A 167 0.38 -1.61 10.87
CA ARG A 167 0.11 -0.21 11.21
C ARG A 167 -1.34 0.13 10.85
N GLN A 168 -2.16 0.44 11.86
CA GLN A 168 -3.57 0.82 11.67
C GLN A 168 -3.74 2.32 11.38
#